data_AF-A0A1C5IPF5-F1
#
_entry.id   AF-A0A1C5IPF5-F1
#
_cell.length_a   1.000
_cell.length_b   1.000
_cell.length_c   1.000
_cell.angle_alpha   90.00
_cell.angle_beta   90.00
_cell.angle_gamma   90.00
#
_symmetry.space_group_name_H-M   'P 1'
#
loop_
_entity.id
_entity.type
_entity.pdbx_description
1 polymer ?
#
loop_
_entity_poly.entity_id
_entity_poly.type
_entity_poly.pdbx_seq_one_letter_code
_entity_poly.pdbx_strand_id
1 'polypeptide(L)'
;MVQRWDSLNERQLDLLRRIHGGNDLSGPDGVEYRRSARALQDRNLVTVTRKAGVWKACSTDAGRFYLEHGHHPDHPDHRASLPRSETPAPGGIAGGASSADLLRSARELLDRLQREGGMVRIESPDSGTRARYRRIIHAFKQQGLVPSGHHLRHTGRDAGDIVIRLYTDAGPDETDWNRIRLNTRRVTTDPHLAFSALEADPTNLAVSPGSLPRALLLIRQLAGEAARRGHRLGVNTKAKHPRVFLQAGQVRRTVTLTEERDQVPHEPTAEELKVLRLRPWMKPAEFDVVDSGRLRLEIARAGHDNRDTWTDTARVRLEQRVAQIIQGFEAGVTADEQQRRAAEAAREKAEAEHRRRQEEAAAERRRQEEATLAQWHAAMADARVRAADNIRAETFRNAYQAWTTAADIRAFCTALEHAAEGRTGAGGYLASWVAWGRAAADRIDPTRSPRVLADIDYTPEPGPDDLRPFLGDWSPHGPRKEHRPDHDRQAHASTRRQAESWHHRLLDRGA
;
A
#
# COMPACT_ATOMS: atom_id res chain seq x y z
N MET A 1 -23.52 -37.31 -6.94
CA MET A 1 -23.04 -37.46 -5.54
C MET A 1 -23.99 -38.46 -4.89
N VAL A 2 -23.49 -39.63 -4.47
CA VAL A 2 -24.32 -40.68 -3.86
C VAL A 2 -24.66 -40.25 -2.45
N GLN A 3 -25.95 -40.12 -2.13
CA GLN A 3 -26.40 -39.73 -0.80
C GLN A 3 -26.35 -40.94 0.13
N ARG A 4 -26.25 -40.69 1.44
CA ARG A 4 -26.16 -41.76 2.44
C ARG A 4 -27.40 -42.65 2.50
N TRP A 5 -28.54 -42.11 2.10
CA TRP A 5 -29.85 -42.75 2.15
C TRP A 5 -30.30 -43.36 0.81
N ASP A 6 -29.44 -43.35 -0.22
CA ASP A 6 -29.75 -44.01 -1.50
C ASP A 6 -29.91 -45.53 -1.31
N SER A 7 -30.89 -46.12 -2.00
CA SER A 7 -31.22 -47.54 -1.94
C SER A 7 -30.01 -48.43 -2.30
N LEU A 8 -29.83 -49.52 -1.55
CA LEU A 8 -28.79 -50.52 -1.81
C LEU A 8 -29.17 -51.42 -2.99
N ASN A 9 -28.18 -51.74 -3.83
CA ASN A 9 -28.34 -52.81 -4.83
C ASN A 9 -28.29 -54.20 -4.15
N GLU A 10 -28.86 -55.22 -4.78
CA GLU A 10 -29.03 -56.58 -4.25
C GLU A 10 -27.71 -57.18 -3.70
N ARG A 11 -26.61 -57.02 -4.45
CA ARG A 11 -25.26 -57.45 -4.01
C ARG A 11 -24.75 -56.73 -2.75
N GLN A 12 -25.15 -55.48 -2.54
CA GLN A 12 -24.76 -54.70 -1.36
C GLN A 12 -25.64 -55.05 -0.15
N LEU A 13 -26.92 -55.36 -0.40
CA LEU A 13 -27.84 -55.82 0.64
C LEU A 13 -27.42 -57.21 1.16
N ASP A 14 -27.05 -58.13 0.27
CA ASP A 14 -26.54 -59.45 0.66
C ASP A 14 -25.22 -59.37 1.41
N LEU A 15 -24.32 -58.47 1.00
CA LEU A 15 -23.08 -58.22 1.75
C LEU A 15 -23.37 -57.64 3.15
N LEU A 16 -24.34 -56.73 3.27
CA LEU A 16 -24.76 -56.16 4.56
C LEU A 16 -25.34 -57.25 5.48
N ARG A 17 -26.19 -58.15 4.96
CA ARG A 17 -26.70 -59.32 5.70
C ARG A 17 -25.57 -60.23 6.15
N ARG A 18 -24.60 -60.51 5.28
CA ARG A 18 -23.46 -61.39 5.58
C ARG A 18 -22.55 -60.82 6.68
N ILE A 19 -22.29 -59.51 6.66
CA ILE A 19 -21.53 -58.83 7.72
C ILE A 19 -22.33 -58.78 9.03
N HIS A 20 -23.64 -58.58 8.96
CA HIS A 20 -24.51 -58.62 10.13
C HIS A 20 -24.61 -60.03 10.75
N GLY A 21 -24.57 -61.07 9.92
CA GLY A 21 -24.50 -62.48 10.32
C GLY A 21 -23.13 -62.94 10.85
N GLY A 22 -22.19 -62.03 11.10
CA GLY A 22 -20.92 -62.32 11.77
C GLY A 22 -19.70 -62.52 10.86
N ASN A 23 -19.83 -62.35 9.54
CA ASN A 23 -18.68 -62.42 8.64
C ASN A 23 -17.92 -61.09 8.61
N ASP A 24 -16.70 -61.07 9.15
CA ASP A 24 -15.91 -59.85 9.29
C ASP A 24 -14.98 -59.54 8.11
N LEU A 25 -15.09 -60.31 7.01
CA LEU A 25 -14.31 -60.18 5.77
C LEU A 25 -12.77 -60.25 5.96
N SER A 26 -12.31 -60.87 7.06
CA SER A 26 -10.88 -60.99 7.39
C SER A 26 -10.16 -62.06 6.56
N GLY A 27 -10.88 -63.09 6.07
CA GLY A 27 -10.34 -64.18 5.24
C GLY A 27 -10.07 -63.80 3.77
N PRO A 28 -9.40 -64.68 2.99
CA PRO A 28 -9.06 -64.45 1.58
C PRO A 28 -10.30 -64.23 0.70
N ASP A 29 -11.41 -64.92 0.98
CA ASP A 29 -12.70 -64.74 0.26
C ASP A 29 -13.34 -63.37 0.50
N GLY A 30 -12.88 -62.61 1.50
CA GLY A 30 -13.37 -61.27 1.81
C GLY A 30 -12.79 -60.18 0.90
N VAL A 31 -11.73 -60.47 0.13
CA VAL A 31 -11.00 -59.50 -0.69
C VAL A 31 -11.90 -58.87 -1.76
N GLU A 32 -12.71 -59.68 -2.45
CA GLU A 32 -13.59 -59.23 -3.54
C GLU A 32 -14.70 -58.29 -3.04
N TYR A 33 -15.09 -58.41 -1.78
CA TYR A 33 -16.17 -57.63 -1.17
C TYR A 33 -15.70 -56.31 -0.54
N ARG A 34 -14.38 -56.06 -0.45
CA ARG A 34 -13.82 -54.87 0.23
C ARG A 34 -14.26 -53.55 -0.40
N ARG A 35 -14.39 -53.49 -1.73
CA ARG A 35 -14.86 -52.29 -2.45
C ARG A 35 -16.32 -51.99 -2.09
N SER A 36 -17.17 -53.01 -2.05
CA SER A 36 -18.57 -52.90 -1.66
C SER A 36 -18.74 -52.59 -0.17
N ALA A 37 -17.90 -53.16 0.71
CA ALA A 37 -17.88 -52.85 2.13
C ALA A 37 -17.49 -51.38 2.39
N ARG A 38 -16.59 -50.80 1.59
CA ARG A 38 -16.27 -49.38 1.67
C ARG A 38 -17.44 -48.48 1.26
N ALA A 39 -18.16 -48.87 0.21
CA ALA A 39 -19.37 -48.17 -0.21
C ALA A 39 -20.49 -48.22 0.85
N LEU A 40 -20.60 -49.32 1.61
CA LEU A 40 -21.50 -49.43 2.76
C LEU A 40 -21.01 -48.57 3.95
N GLN A 41 -19.70 -48.43 4.14
CA GLN A 41 -19.11 -47.57 5.18
C GLN A 41 -19.33 -46.07 4.92
N ASP A 42 -19.23 -45.63 3.67
CA ASP A 42 -19.48 -44.23 3.31
C ASP A 42 -20.94 -43.81 3.61
N ARG A 43 -21.84 -44.80 3.63
CA ARG A 43 -23.25 -44.69 4.05
C ARG A 43 -23.49 -44.98 5.54
N ASN A 44 -22.44 -45.17 6.34
CA ASN A 44 -22.54 -45.49 7.77
C ASN A 44 -23.33 -46.78 8.09
N LEU A 45 -23.40 -47.75 7.17
CA LEU A 45 -24.08 -49.03 7.40
C LEU A 45 -23.15 -50.10 7.99
N VAL A 46 -21.84 -50.00 7.72
CA VAL A 46 -20.80 -50.87 8.31
C VAL A 46 -19.57 -50.04 8.66
N THR A 47 -18.78 -50.48 9.64
CA THR A 47 -17.47 -49.91 9.94
C THR A 47 -16.38 -50.85 9.46
N VAL A 48 -15.46 -50.34 8.65
CA VAL A 48 -14.26 -51.09 8.24
C VAL A 48 -13.03 -50.54 8.96
N THR A 49 -12.24 -51.45 9.54
CA THR A 49 -10.95 -51.15 10.14
C THR A 49 -9.84 -51.95 9.47
N ARG A 50 -8.64 -51.36 9.35
CA ARG A 50 -7.43 -52.03 8.88
C ARG A 50 -6.31 -51.76 9.88
N LYS A 51 -6.01 -52.74 10.74
CA LYS A 51 -4.91 -52.67 11.72
C LYS A 51 -3.94 -53.82 11.46
N ALA A 52 -2.65 -53.53 11.45
CA ALA A 52 -1.57 -54.52 11.23
C ALA A 52 -1.78 -55.43 9.99
N GLY A 53 -2.32 -54.89 8.90
CA GLY A 53 -2.54 -55.64 7.66
C GLY A 53 -3.86 -56.45 7.58
N VAL A 54 -4.57 -56.63 8.71
CA VAL A 54 -5.84 -57.38 8.77
C VAL A 54 -7.02 -56.45 8.52
N TRP A 55 -7.94 -56.87 7.64
CA TRP A 55 -9.19 -56.16 7.34
C TRP A 55 -10.31 -56.71 8.23
N LYS A 56 -11.11 -55.82 8.84
CA LYS A 56 -12.26 -56.23 9.64
C LYS A 56 -13.45 -55.31 9.40
N ALA A 57 -14.58 -55.88 9.00
CA ALA A 57 -15.86 -55.18 8.86
C ALA A 57 -16.81 -55.54 10.02
N CYS A 58 -17.42 -54.53 10.63
CA CYS A 58 -18.43 -54.70 11.68
C CYS A 58 -19.72 -53.99 11.28
N SER A 59 -20.86 -54.54 11.71
CA SER A 59 -22.17 -53.91 11.52
C SER A 59 -22.33 -52.68 12.42
N THR A 60 -23.09 -51.69 11.96
CA THR A 60 -23.46 -50.49 12.73
C THR A 60 -24.95 -50.51 13.08
N ASP A 61 -25.39 -49.61 13.95
CA ASP A 61 -26.82 -49.43 14.28
C ASP A 61 -27.64 -49.01 13.06
N ALA A 62 -27.07 -48.17 12.18
CA ALA A 62 -27.72 -47.78 10.93
C ALA A 62 -27.84 -48.95 9.95
N GLY A 63 -26.83 -49.83 9.90
CA GLY A 63 -26.84 -51.07 9.12
C GLY A 63 -27.92 -52.05 9.57
N ARG A 64 -28.09 -52.20 10.89
CA ARG A 64 -29.17 -53.00 11.49
C ARG A 64 -30.54 -52.46 11.13
N PHE A 65 -30.74 -51.16 11.34
CA PHE A 65 -31.99 -50.48 11.02
C PHE A 65 -32.38 -50.68 9.55
N TYR A 66 -31.40 -50.55 8.63
CA TYR A 66 -31.63 -50.73 7.20
C TYR A 66 -32.09 -52.15 6.84
N LEU A 67 -31.55 -53.18 7.49
CA LEU A 67 -31.96 -54.57 7.23
C LEU A 67 -33.39 -54.87 7.72
N GLU A 68 -33.80 -54.21 8.81
CA GLU A 68 -35.13 -54.40 9.41
C GLU A 68 -36.22 -53.58 8.71
N HIS A 69 -35.90 -52.35 8.28
CA HIS A 69 -36.89 -51.39 7.76
C HIS A 69 -36.78 -51.15 6.25
N GLY A 70 -35.74 -51.68 5.59
CA GLY A 70 -35.52 -51.56 4.15
C GLY A 70 -35.04 -50.19 3.68
N HIS A 71 -34.81 -49.23 4.58
CA HIS A 71 -34.36 -47.88 4.27
C HIS A 71 -33.37 -47.33 5.32
N HIS A 72 -32.61 -46.30 4.97
CA HIS A 72 -31.62 -45.69 5.86
C HIS A 72 -32.30 -44.80 6.93
N PRO A 73 -31.84 -44.79 8.21
CA PRO A 73 -32.49 -44.01 9.28
C PRO A 73 -32.49 -42.49 9.04
N ASP A 74 -31.52 -41.98 8.28
CA ASP A 74 -31.46 -40.57 7.86
C ASP A 74 -32.30 -40.26 6.60
N HIS A 75 -33.13 -41.19 6.10
CA HIS A 75 -33.96 -40.94 4.91
C HIS A 75 -35.00 -39.83 5.21
N PRO A 76 -35.03 -38.75 4.41
CA PRO A 76 -35.83 -37.55 4.73
C PRO A 76 -37.33 -37.83 4.86
N ASP A 77 -37.87 -38.76 4.08
CA ASP A 77 -39.31 -39.10 4.10
C ASP A 77 -39.74 -39.95 5.32
N HIS A 78 -38.79 -40.57 6.02
CA HIS A 78 -39.07 -41.45 7.18
C HIS A 78 -38.60 -40.88 8.52
N ARG A 79 -37.88 -39.75 8.49
CA ARG A 79 -37.38 -39.03 9.68
C ARG A 79 -38.51 -38.37 10.50
N ALA A 80 -39.71 -38.26 9.95
CA ALA A 80 -40.89 -37.69 10.60
C ALA A 80 -41.59 -38.63 11.60
N SER A 81 -41.19 -39.91 11.69
CA SER A 81 -42.04 -40.95 12.32
C SER A 81 -41.37 -41.85 13.37
N LEU A 82 -40.16 -41.54 13.87
CA LEU A 82 -39.55 -42.33 14.95
C LEU A 82 -39.72 -41.62 16.32
N PRO A 83 -40.29 -42.29 17.34
CA PRO A 83 -40.27 -41.78 18.70
C PRO A 83 -38.82 -41.79 19.22
N ARG A 84 -38.41 -40.68 19.81
CA ARG A 84 -37.09 -40.48 20.41
C ARG A 84 -36.92 -41.45 21.59
N SER A 85 -36.14 -42.51 21.40
CA SER A 85 -35.72 -43.39 22.48
C SER A 85 -34.84 -42.60 23.47
N GLU A 86 -35.43 -42.32 24.63
CA GLU A 86 -34.72 -41.82 25.80
C GLU A 86 -33.73 -42.88 26.27
N THR A 87 -32.45 -42.54 26.28
CA THR A 87 -31.50 -43.12 27.24
C THR A 87 -30.93 -41.97 28.06
N PRO A 88 -30.97 -42.04 29.41
CA PRO A 88 -30.58 -40.93 30.26
C PRO A 88 -29.05 -40.87 30.36
N ALA A 89 -28.48 -39.73 29.97
CA ALA A 89 -27.11 -39.39 30.35
C ALA A 89 -27.13 -38.69 31.73
N PRO A 90 -26.22 -39.07 32.65
CA PRO A 90 -26.25 -38.59 34.02
C PRO A 90 -25.63 -37.18 34.15
N GLY A 91 -26.21 -36.37 35.05
CA GLY A 91 -25.57 -35.16 35.57
C GLY A 91 -26.00 -33.85 34.91
N GLY A 92 -27.26 -33.47 35.08
CA GLY A 92 -27.68 -32.08 34.89
C GLY A 92 -27.30 -31.24 36.10
N ILE A 93 -26.42 -30.25 35.91
CA ILE A 93 -26.37 -29.05 36.75
C ILE A 93 -26.12 -27.80 35.87
N ALA A 94 -27.08 -26.87 35.97
CA ALA A 94 -27.06 -25.43 35.71
C ALA A 94 -26.98 -24.86 34.26
N GLY A 95 -28.05 -24.17 33.86
CA GLY A 95 -27.98 -23.00 32.96
C GLY A 95 -28.51 -23.16 31.53
N GLY A 96 -29.72 -23.69 31.36
CA GLY A 96 -30.44 -23.59 30.09
C GLY A 96 -30.90 -22.16 29.83
N ALA A 97 -30.09 -21.33 29.18
CA ALA A 97 -30.55 -20.04 28.65
C ALA A 97 -31.83 -20.26 27.83
N SER A 98 -32.88 -19.48 28.11
CA SER A 98 -34.16 -19.62 27.41
C SER A 98 -33.97 -19.36 25.91
N SER A 99 -34.87 -19.88 25.06
CA SER A 99 -34.85 -19.60 23.61
C SER A 99 -34.81 -18.09 23.33
N ALA A 100 -35.48 -17.29 24.17
CA ALA A 100 -35.48 -15.83 24.10
C ALA A 100 -34.11 -15.20 24.44
N ASP A 101 -33.37 -15.75 25.42
CA ASP A 101 -32.04 -15.26 25.79
C ASP A 101 -30.98 -15.58 24.72
N LEU A 102 -31.12 -16.74 24.06
CA LEU A 102 -30.28 -17.11 22.91
C LEU A 102 -30.55 -16.21 21.71
N LEU A 103 -31.81 -15.84 21.46
CA LEU A 103 -32.20 -14.87 20.43
C LEU A 103 -31.64 -13.47 20.72
N ARG A 104 -31.75 -13.01 21.97
CA ARG A 104 -31.14 -11.73 22.41
C ARG A 104 -29.62 -11.75 22.18
N SER A 105 -28.95 -12.81 22.63
CA SER A 105 -27.50 -12.99 22.44
C SER A 105 -27.09 -13.07 20.96
N ALA A 106 -27.97 -13.59 20.09
CA ALA A 106 -27.72 -13.64 18.64
C ALA A 106 -27.84 -12.25 17.99
N ARG A 107 -28.78 -11.41 18.43
CA ARG A 107 -28.89 -10.00 17.99
C ARG A 107 -27.71 -9.16 18.49
N GLU A 108 -27.31 -9.32 19.74
CA GLU A 108 -26.11 -8.66 20.28
C GLU A 108 -24.84 -9.05 19.48
N LEU A 109 -24.76 -10.30 19.03
CA LEU A 109 -23.67 -10.74 18.16
C LEU A 109 -23.71 -10.05 16.79
N LEU A 110 -24.90 -9.80 16.21
CA LEU A 110 -25.04 -9.05 14.96
C LEU A 110 -24.56 -7.60 15.13
N ASP A 111 -25.03 -6.91 16.17
CA ASP A 111 -24.64 -5.53 16.45
C ASP A 111 -23.14 -5.41 16.66
N ARG A 112 -22.56 -6.39 17.36
CA ARG A 112 -21.12 -6.47 17.57
C ARG A 112 -20.35 -6.73 16.28
N LEU A 113 -20.83 -7.63 15.43
CA LEU A 113 -20.25 -7.86 14.11
C LEU A 113 -20.30 -6.60 13.24
N GLN A 114 -21.40 -5.85 13.25
CA GLN A 114 -21.52 -4.60 12.49
C GLN A 114 -20.57 -3.51 13.01
N ARG A 115 -20.46 -3.35 14.34
CA ARG A 115 -19.56 -2.37 14.97
C ARG A 115 -18.08 -2.68 14.74
N GLU A 116 -17.70 -3.96 14.77
CA GLU A 116 -16.31 -4.42 14.62
C GLU A 116 -15.92 -4.69 13.15
N GLY A 117 -16.65 -4.14 12.17
CA GLY A 117 -16.29 -4.25 10.76
C GLY A 117 -16.45 -5.65 10.16
N GLY A 118 -17.38 -6.44 10.70
CA GLY A 118 -17.79 -7.75 10.21
C GLY A 118 -17.07 -8.93 10.87
N MET A 119 -16.15 -8.74 11.82
CA MET A 119 -15.38 -9.83 12.44
C MET A 119 -15.37 -9.72 13.96
N VAL A 120 -15.81 -10.79 14.63
CA VAL A 120 -15.71 -10.94 16.09
C VAL A 120 -14.75 -12.08 16.41
N ARG A 121 -13.72 -11.79 17.21
CA ARG A 121 -12.78 -12.77 17.75
C ARG A 121 -12.98 -12.91 19.25
N ILE A 122 -13.13 -14.15 19.71
CA ILE A 122 -13.18 -14.52 21.12
C ILE A 122 -11.97 -15.41 21.39
N GLU A 123 -11.05 -14.90 22.21
CA GLU A 123 -9.73 -15.49 22.42
C GLU A 123 -9.79 -16.60 23.48
N SER A 124 -9.40 -17.84 23.13
CA SER A 124 -9.37 -19.05 23.97
C SER A 124 -10.56 -19.19 24.95
N PRO A 125 -11.81 -19.30 24.48
CA PRO A 125 -12.96 -19.46 25.37
C PRO A 125 -12.97 -20.84 26.04
N ASP A 126 -13.42 -20.87 27.29
CA ASP A 126 -13.69 -22.08 28.05
C ASP A 126 -14.77 -22.95 27.38
N SER A 127 -14.93 -24.20 27.84
CA SER A 127 -15.88 -25.16 27.27
C SER A 127 -17.34 -24.69 27.33
N GLY A 128 -17.73 -23.99 28.38
CA GLY A 128 -19.07 -23.43 28.58
C GLY A 128 -19.35 -22.25 27.66
N THR A 129 -18.42 -21.31 27.55
CA THR A 129 -18.46 -20.17 26.61
C THR A 129 -18.50 -20.66 25.17
N ARG A 130 -17.74 -21.72 24.84
CA ARG A 130 -17.76 -22.35 23.53
C ARG A 130 -19.11 -23.01 23.23
N ALA A 131 -19.68 -23.73 24.18
CA ALA A 131 -21.02 -24.29 24.06
C ALA A 131 -22.10 -23.20 23.91
N ARG A 132 -21.95 -22.07 24.60
CA ARG A 132 -22.84 -20.90 24.46
C ARG A 132 -22.74 -20.29 23.06
N TYR A 133 -21.55 -19.98 22.55
CA TYR A 133 -21.39 -19.44 21.19
C TYR A 133 -21.84 -20.41 20.10
N ARG A 134 -21.67 -21.72 20.28
CA ARG A 134 -22.26 -22.73 19.38
C ARG A 134 -23.79 -22.62 19.33
N ARG A 135 -24.45 -22.48 20.49
CA ARG A 135 -25.91 -22.28 20.58
C ARG A 135 -26.34 -20.95 19.95
N ILE A 136 -25.59 -19.87 20.18
CA ILE A 136 -25.85 -18.54 19.59
C ILE A 136 -25.73 -18.58 18.07
N ILE A 137 -24.66 -19.15 17.52
CA ILE A 137 -24.45 -19.29 16.06
C ILE A 137 -25.54 -20.16 15.44
N HIS A 138 -25.96 -21.23 16.13
CA HIS A 138 -27.07 -22.07 15.67
C HIS A 138 -28.39 -21.29 15.64
N ALA A 139 -28.72 -20.56 16.71
CA ALA A 139 -29.91 -19.71 16.78
C ALA A 139 -29.89 -18.62 15.69
N PHE A 140 -28.74 -17.99 15.47
CA PHE A 140 -28.53 -16.97 14.44
C PHE A 140 -28.86 -17.49 13.03
N LYS A 141 -28.46 -18.73 12.71
CA LYS A 141 -28.73 -19.38 11.42
C LYS A 141 -30.18 -19.83 11.28
N GLN A 142 -30.74 -20.44 12.33
CA GLN A 142 -32.13 -20.95 12.32
C GLN A 142 -33.16 -19.82 12.16
N GLN A 143 -32.84 -18.63 12.66
CA GLN A 143 -33.78 -17.51 12.76
C GLN A 143 -33.60 -16.49 11.63
N GLY A 144 -32.75 -16.78 10.64
CA GLY A 144 -32.57 -15.91 9.48
C GLY A 144 -32.00 -14.52 9.79
N LEU A 145 -31.24 -14.36 10.88
CA LEU A 145 -30.67 -13.07 11.30
C LEU A 145 -29.44 -12.62 10.47
N VAL A 146 -29.13 -13.35 9.40
CA VAL A 146 -28.07 -12.98 8.44
C VAL A 146 -28.65 -11.91 7.51
N PRO A 147 -28.08 -10.71 7.41
CA PRO A 147 -28.55 -9.69 6.48
C PRO A 147 -28.57 -10.20 5.03
N SER A 148 -29.54 -9.75 4.23
CA SER A 148 -29.59 -10.06 2.80
C SER A 148 -28.28 -9.66 2.12
N GLY A 149 -27.75 -10.51 1.24
CA GLY A 149 -26.47 -10.24 0.60
C GLY A 149 -25.24 -10.61 1.44
N HIS A 150 -25.40 -11.35 2.55
CA HIS A 150 -24.32 -11.68 3.47
C HIS A 150 -24.26 -13.17 3.86
N HIS A 151 -23.08 -13.63 4.28
CA HIS A 151 -22.84 -15.00 4.75
C HIS A 151 -22.07 -15.04 6.07
N LEU A 152 -22.56 -15.82 7.04
CA LEU A 152 -21.90 -16.04 8.33
C LEU A 152 -20.97 -17.26 8.31
N ARG A 153 -19.66 -17.05 8.52
CA ARG A 153 -18.66 -18.11 8.70
C ARG A 153 -18.08 -18.07 10.12
N HIS A 154 -17.73 -19.24 10.67
CA HIS A 154 -17.07 -19.33 11.99
C HIS A 154 -15.99 -20.43 12.02
N THR A 155 -14.96 -20.24 12.86
CA THR A 155 -13.89 -21.22 13.16
C THR A 155 -13.61 -21.26 14.67
N GLY A 156 -12.80 -22.21 15.13
CA GLY A 156 -12.58 -22.45 16.56
C GLY A 156 -13.71 -23.24 17.20
N ARG A 157 -14.34 -24.16 16.46
CA ARG A 157 -15.47 -24.95 16.97
C ARG A 157 -15.07 -25.77 18.20
N ASP A 158 -13.91 -26.40 18.17
CA ASP A 158 -13.50 -27.43 19.15
C ASP A 158 -12.23 -27.05 19.93
N ALA A 159 -11.35 -26.24 19.36
CA ALA A 159 -10.12 -25.75 19.99
C ALA A 159 -9.71 -24.38 19.44
N GLY A 160 -8.86 -23.65 20.17
CA GLY A 160 -8.37 -22.32 19.79
C GLY A 160 -9.43 -21.21 19.90
N ASP A 161 -9.11 -20.06 19.31
CA ASP A 161 -9.96 -18.86 19.31
C ASP A 161 -11.23 -19.07 18.48
N ILE A 162 -12.38 -18.61 18.99
CA ILE A 162 -13.60 -18.55 18.17
C ILE A 162 -13.52 -17.29 17.32
N VAL A 163 -13.52 -17.45 16.01
CA VAL A 163 -13.62 -16.32 15.08
C VAL A 163 -14.91 -16.45 14.31
N ILE A 164 -15.75 -15.42 14.37
CA ILE A 164 -17.04 -15.31 13.69
C ILE A 164 -16.91 -14.15 12.71
N ARG A 165 -17.26 -14.35 11.44
CA ARG A 165 -17.17 -13.31 10.41
C ARG A 165 -18.40 -13.30 9.52
N LEU A 166 -18.86 -12.09 9.19
CA LEU A 166 -19.89 -11.80 8.22
C LEU A 166 -19.21 -11.35 6.91
N TYR A 167 -19.50 -12.05 5.81
CA TYR A 167 -19.06 -11.70 4.45
C TYR A 167 -20.20 -11.08 3.68
N THR A 168 -19.90 -10.24 2.69
CA THR A 168 -20.86 -9.72 1.70
C THR A 168 -20.76 -10.54 0.41
N ASP A 169 -21.86 -10.66 -0.35
CA ASP A 169 -22.00 -11.51 -1.55
C ASP A 169 -21.16 -11.05 -2.76
N ALA A 170 -20.41 -9.94 -2.63
CA ALA A 170 -19.38 -9.52 -3.58
C ALA A 170 -18.13 -10.42 -3.49
N GLY A 171 -18.31 -11.71 -3.82
CA GLY A 171 -17.27 -12.73 -3.80
C GLY A 171 -16.78 -13.07 -2.39
N PRO A 172 -16.93 -14.31 -1.89
CA PRO A 172 -16.20 -14.69 -0.70
C PRO A 172 -14.70 -14.56 -1.03
N ASP A 173 -13.98 -13.71 -0.31
CA ASP A 173 -12.52 -13.75 -0.31
C ASP A 173 -12.12 -15.07 0.39
N GLU A 174 -12.25 -16.18 -0.34
CA GLU A 174 -11.92 -17.53 0.12
C GLU A 174 -10.47 -17.58 0.58
N THR A 175 -9.60 -16.74 0.01
CA THR A 175 -8.21 -16.57 0.42
C THR A 175 -8.12 -16.01 1.84
N ASP A 176 -8.88 -14.96 2.16
CA ASP A 176 -8.89 -14.38 3.50
C ASP A 176 -9.55 -15.30 4.54
N TRP A 177 -10.68 -15.95 4.21
CA TRP A 177 -11.30 -16.92 5.12
C TRP A 177 -10.42 -18.15 5.35
N ASN A 178 -9.76 -18.67 4.31
CA ASN A 178 -8.82 -19.78 4.46
C ASN A 178 -7.60 -19.37 5.28
N ARG A 179 -7.07 -18.15 5.10
CA ARG A 179 -5.99 -17.60 5.92
C ARG A 179 -6.40 -17.53 7.39
N ILE A 180 -7.59 -17.01 7.70
CA ILE A 180 -8.12 -16.92 9.07
C ILE A 180 -8.35 -18.31 9.65
N ARG A 181 -9.03 -19.20 8.93
CA ARG A 181 -9.32 -20.58 9.36
C ARG A 181 -8.03 -21.37 9.63
N LEU A 182 -7.03 -21.26 8.77
CA LEU A 182 -5.73 -21.92 8.93
C LEU A 182 -4.92 -21.30 10.08
N ASN A 183 -4.92 -19.97 10.22
CA ASN A 183 -4.25 -19.29 11.33
C ASN A 183 -4.90 -19.65 12.69
N THR A 184 -6.23 -19.68 12.79
CA THR A 184 -6.93 -20.07 14.03
C THR A 184 -6.72 -21.52 14.42
N ARG A 185 -6.54 -22.43 13.45
CA ARG A 185 -6.23 -23.85 13.72
C ARG A 185 -4.77 -24.09 14.11
N ARG A 186 -3.85 -23.21 13.70
CA ARG A 186 -2.40 -23.36 13.86
C ARG A 186 -1.77 -22.36 14.83
N VAL A 187 -2.57 -21.54 15.50
CA VAL A 187 -2.13 -20.66 16.58
C VAL A 187 -3.02 -20.98 17.77
N THR A 188 -2.42 -21.55 18.81
CA THR A 188 -3.15 -21.87 20.04
C THR A 188 -2.55 -21.09 21.20
N THR A 189 -3.43 -20.46 21.97
CA THR A 189 -3.10 -19.80 23.24
C THR A 189 -3.61 -20.64 24.43
N ASP A 190 -4.18 -21.81 24.14
CA ASP A 190 -4.50 -22.82 25.14
C ASP A 190 -3.18 -23.38 25.70
N PRO A 191 -2.91 -23.23 27.01
CA PRO A 191 -1.69 -23.73 27.62
C PRO A 191 -1.47 -25.22 27.33
N HIS A 192 -2.48 -26.08 27.48
CA HIS A 192 -2.32 -27.52 27.32
C HIS A 192 -1.94 -27.90 25.88
N LEU A 193 -2.63 -27.34 24.90
CA LEU A 193 -2.33 -27.61 23.48
C LEU A 193 -0.98 -27.00 23.05
N ALA A 194 -0.61 -25.86 23.63
CA ALA A 194 0.68 -25.22 23.39
C ALA A 194 1.84 -26.09 23.88
N PHE A 195 1.75 -26.63 25.11
CA PHE A 195 2.78 -27.50 25.68
C PHE A 195 2.87 -28.84 24.95
N SER A 196 1.74 -29.49 24.67
CA SER A 196 1.76 -30.75 23.90
C SER A 196 2.37 -30.59 22.50
N ALA A 197 2.17 -29.43 21.86
CA ALA A 197 2.80 -29.15 20.57
C ALA A 197 4.33 -28.97 20.67
N LEU A 198 4.81 -28.33 21.73
CA LEU A 198 6.25 -28.14 21.98
C LEU A 198 6.94 -29.44 22.41
N GLU A 199 6.26 -30.30 23.17
CA GLU A 199 6.75 -31.63 23.53
C GLU A 199 6.86 -32.55 22.31
N ALA A 200 5.91 -32.46 21.37
CA ALA A 200 5.93 -33.26 20.14
C ALA A 200 7.00 -32.81 19.13
N ASP A 201 7.32 -31.50 19.07
CA ASP A 201 8.37 -30.95 18.22
C ASP A 201 9.17 -29.83 18.94
N PRO A 202 10.24 -30.19 19.66
CA PRO A 202 11.07 -29.24 20.39
C PRO A 202 12.12 -28.53 19.52
N THR A 203 12.14 -28.75 18.19
CA THR A 203 13.23 -28.31 17.30
C THR A 203 13.52 -26.80 17.38
N ASN A 204 12.50 -25.97 17.60
CA ASN A 204 12.66 -24.51 17.73
C ASN A 204 13.19 -24.03 19.09
N LEU A 205 13.25 -24.89 20.10
CA LEU A 205 13.83 -24.55 21.38
C LEU A 205 15.37 -24.62 21.37
N ALA A 206 15.98 -25.15 20.30
CA ALA A 206 17.44 -25.20 20.08
C ALA A 206 18.22 -25.54 21.36
N VAL A 207 17.70 -26.52 22.11
CA VAL A 207 18.26 -27.03 23.37
C VAL A 207 18.62 -28.49 23.20
N SER A 208 19.65 -28.93 23.93
CA SER A 208 20.03 -30.31 24.09
C SER A 208 18.93 -31.13 24.76
N PRO A 209 18.91 -32.46 24.57
CA PRO A 209 17.95 -33.34 25.25
C PRO A 209 17.99 -33.23 26.78
N GLY A 210 19.16 -32.93 27.36
CA GLY A 210 19.32 -32.74 28.82
C GLY A 210 18.69 -31.44 29.33
N SER A 211 18.72 -30.38 28.52
CA SER A 211 18.14 -29.07 28.85
C SER A 211 16.66 -28.94 28.48
N LEU A 212 16.09 -29.89 27.71
CA LEU A 212 14.70 -29.84 27.25
C LEU A 212 13.65 -29.82 28.38
N PRO A 213 13.70 -30.67 29.43
CA PRO A 213 12.73 -30.61 30.53
C PRO A 213 12.74 -29.24 31.24
N ARG A 214 13.94 -28.67 31.38
CA ARG A 214 14.16 -27.36 32.00
C ARG A 214 13.60 -26.23 31.14
N ALA A 215 13.84 -26.28 29.83
CA ALA A 215 13.26 -25.34 28.86
C ALA A 215 11.72 -25.33 28.90
N LEU A 216 11.10 -26.51 28.93
CA LEU A 216 9.63 -26.63 29.03
C LEU A 216 9.09 -26.09 30.36
N LEU A 217 9.80 -26.33 31.48
CA LEU A 217 9.45 -25.77 32.78
C LEU A 217 9.47 -24.23 32.77
N LEU A 218 10.51 -23.64 32.18
CA LEU A 218 10.62 -22.18 32.04
C LEU A 218 9.44 -21.60 31.25
N ILE A 219 9.07 -22.22 30.12
CA ILE A 219 7.91 -21.78 29.31
C ILE A 219 6.61 -21.91 30.12
N ARG A 220 6.48 -22.96 30.94
CA ARG A 220 5.31 -23.16 31.82
C ARG A 220 5.21 -22.07 32.89
N GLN A 221 6.33 -21.73 33.52
CA GLN A 221 6.39 -20.64 34.49
C GLN A 221 6.10 -19.28 33.84
N LEU A 222 6.64 -19.01 32.66
CA LEU A 222 6.34 -17.82 31.88
C LEU A 222 4.85 -17.72 31.54
N ALA A 223 4.22 -18.83 31.13
CA ALA A 223 2.79 -18.86 30.85
C ALA A 223 1.96 -18.56 32.10
N GLY A 224 2.34 -19.12 33.27
CA GLY A 224 1.66 -18.85 34.54
C GLY A 224 1.81 -17.41 35.02
N GLU A 225 3.03 -16.84 34.94
CA GLU A 225 3.30 -15.44 35.27
C GLU A 225 2.56 -14.49 34.34
N ALA A 226 2.61 -14.74 33.03
CA ALA A 226 1.90 -13.96 32.03
C ALA A 226 0.40 -13.97 32.33
N ALA A 227 -0.19 -15.15 32.57
CA ALA A 227 -1.61 -15.29 32.91
C ALA A 227 -1.99 -14.50 34.17
N ARG A 228 -1.15 -14.51 35.22
CA ARG A 228 -1.41 -13.73 36.45
C ARG A 228 -1.47 -12.22 36.19
N ARG A 229 -0.73 -11.74 35.19
CA ARG A 229 -0.69 -10.32 34.80
C ARG A 229 -1.65 -9.98 33.66
N GLY A 230 -2.53 -10.90 33.27
CA GLY A 230 -3.52 -10.71 32.21
C GLY A 230 -2.99 -10.90 30.79
N HIS A 231 -1.73 -11.31 30.64
CA HIS A 231 -1.11 -11.66 29.36
C HIS A 231 -1.27 -13.14 29.07
N ARG A 232 -0.94 -13.55 27.85
CA ARG A 232 -1.01 -14.96 27.47
C ARG A 232 0.24 -15.40 26.72
N LEU A 233 0.59 -16.67 26.91
CA LEU A 233 1.62 -17.34 26.14
C LEU A 233 0.94 -18.30 25.17
N GLY A 234 1.29 -18.20 23.89
CA GLY A 234 0.75 -19.06 22.84
C GLY A 234 1.85 -19.68 22.00
N VAL A 235 1.45 -20.68 21.22
CA VAL A 235 2.33 -21.39 20.29
C VAL A 235 1.73 -21.33 18.90
N ASN A 236 2.58 -20.96 17.95
CA ASN A 236 2.27 -20.92 16.54
C ASN A 236 2.85 -22.17 15.86
N THR A 237 1.97 -23.11 15.53
CA THR A 237 2.25 -24.35 14.78
C THR A 237 2.09 -24.17 13.27
N LYS A 238 1.95 -22.93 12.77
CA LYS A 238 1.93 -22.64 11.32
C LYS A 238 3.30 -22.82 10.68
N ALA A 239 4.35 -22.45 11.41
CA ALA A 239 5.73 -22.65 10.98
C ALA A 239 6.07 -24.14 10.98
N LYS A 240 7.12 -24.53 10.23
CA LYS A 240 7.61 -25.91 10.16
C LYS A 240 7.82 -26.52 11.55
N HIS A 241 8.22 -25.68 12.50
CA HIS A 241 8.39 -26.01 13.91
C HIS A 241 7.56 -25.04 14.78
N PRO A 242 7.00 -25.46 15.92
CA PRO A 242 6.19 -24.62 16.80
C PRO A 242 6.98 -23.42 17.36
N ARG A 243 6.47 -22.18 17.23
CA ARG A 243 7.11 -20.97 17.77
C ARG A 243 6.31 -20.38 18.93
N VAL A 244 6.97 -20.08 20.04
CA VAL A 244 6.36 -19.47 21.22
C VAL A 244 6.19 -17.96 20.99
N PHE A 245 5.10 -17.38 21.51
CA PHE A 245 4.91 -15.94 21.56
C PHE A 245 4.19 -15.52 22.85
N LEU A 246 4.49 -14.31 23.31
CA LEU A 246 3.74 -13.61 24.36
C LEU A 246 2.75 -12.64 23.71
N GLN A 247 1.55 -12.55 24.27
CA GLN A 247 0.47 -11.70 23.80
C GLN A 247 -0.02 -10.78 24.92
N ALA A 248 0.01 -9.48 24.65
CA ALA A 248 -0.60 -8.42 25.46
C ALA A 248 -1.64 -7.69 24.61
N GLY A 249 -2.92 -7.95 24.86
CA GLY A 249 -4.01 -7.46 24.00
C GLY A 249 -3.82 -7.91 22.55
N GLN A 250 -3.69 -6.96 21.62
CA GLN A 250 -3.48 -7.25 20.19
C GLN A 250 -2.00 -7.38 19.80
N VAL A 251 -1.07 -7.05 20.70
CA VAL A 251 0.37 -7.09 20.42
C VAL A 251 0.90 -8.49 20.71
N ARG A 252 1.56 -9.10 19.72
CA ARG A 252 2.23 -10.41 19.85
C ARG A 252 3.72 -10.25 19.65
N ARG A 253 4.51 -10.78 20.58
CA ARG A 253 5.97 -10.81 20.51
C ARG A 253 6.47 -12.25 20.51
N THR A 254 7.30 -12.59 19.52
CA THR A 254 7.92 -13.90 19.43
C THR A 254 8.88 -14.09 20.61
N VAL A 255 8.82 -15.25 21.24
CA VAL A 255 9.75 -15.68 22.28
C VAL A 255 10.63 -16.78 21.68
N THR A 256 11.93 -16.58 21.73
CA THR A 256 12.93 -17.55 21.28
C THR A 256 13.70 -18.03 22.49
N LEU A 257 13.84 -19.34 22.64
CA LEU A 257 14.67 -19.96 23.65
C LEU A 257 15.79 -20.72 22.94
N THR A 258 17.01 -20.60 23.44
CA THR A 258 18.21 -21.25 22.89
C THR A 258 19.13 -21.67 24.03
N GLU A 259 19.86 -22.76 23.87
CA GLU A 259 20.95 -23.13 24.77
C GLU A 259 22.27 -22.54 24.27
N GLU A 260 23.03 -21.90 25.17
CA GLU A 260 24.39 -21.47 24.85
C GLU A 260 25.31 -22.68 24.70
N ARG A 261 26.30 -22.56 23.84
CA ARG A 261 27.28 -23.62 23.59
C ARG A 261 28.66 -23.13 23.98
N ASP A 262 29.38 -23.97 24.71
CA ASP A 262 30.77 -23.73 25.07
C ASP A 262 31.69 -24.33 24.01
N GLN A 263 32.79 -23.63 23.71
CA GLN A 263 33.86 -24.16 22.89
C GLN A 263 34.92 -24.71 23.82
N VAL A 264 35.13 -26.02 23.81
CA VAL A 264 36.17 -26.70 24.56
C VAL A 264 37.28 -27.14 23.60
N PRO A 265 38.56 -27.11 24.01
CA PRO A 265 39.64 -27.57 23.13
C PRO A 265 39.36 -28.99 22.62
N HIS A 266 39.48 -29.18 21.30
CA HIS A 266 39.21 -30.47 20.67
C HIS A 266 40.30 -31.48 21.02
N GLU A 267 39.89 -32.65 21.50
CA GLU A 267 40.79 -33.79 21.70
C GLU A 267 40.68 -34.73 20.49
N PRO A 268 41.74 -34.85 19.65
CA PRO A 268 41.68 -35.67 18.44
C PRO A 268 41.30 -37.11 18.76
N THR A 269 40.24 -37.59 18.14
CA THR A 269 39.78 -38.98 18.32
C THR A 269 40.78 -39.96 17.70
N ALA A 270 40.75 -41.23 18.15
CA ALA A 270 41.64 -42.27 17.61
C ALA A 270 41.46 -42.49 16.10
N GLU A 271 40.29 -42.18 15.55
CA GLU A 271 40.02 -42.20 14.11
C GLU A 271 40.60 -40.98 13.40
N GLU A 272 40.46 -39.79 13.96
CA GLU A 272 41.09 -38.57 13.44
C GLU A 272 42.62 -38.68 13.48
N LEU A 273 43.20 -39.25 14.53
CA LEU A 273 44.64 -39.53 14.60
C LEU A 273 45.11 -40.50 13.50
N LYS A 274 44.30 -41.51 13.14
CA LYS A 274 44.60 -42.40 12.00
C LYS A 274 44.53 -41.65 10.66
N VAL A 275 43.53 -40.78 10.52
CA VAL A 275 43.34 -39.94 9.32
C VAL A 275 44.48 -38.92 9.19
N LEU A 276 44.91 -38.30 10.29
CA LEU A 276 46.04 -37.37 10.35
C LEU A 276 47.36 -38.07 10.02
N ARG A 277 47.52 -39.34 10.43
CA ARG A 277 48.69 -40.15 10.07
C ARG A 277 48.76 -40.43 8.56
N LEU A 278 47.61 -40.56 7.90
CA LEU A 278 47.53 -40.78 6.44
C LEU A 278 47.55 -39.47 5.64
N ARG A 279 47.07 -38.37 6.23
CA ARG A 279 46.90 -37.05 5.59
C ARG A 279 47.25 -35.92 6.58
N PRO A 280 48.54 -35.65 6.82
CA PRO A 280 48.98 -34.69 7.83
C PRO A 280 48.61 -33.23 7.57
N TRP A 281 48.21 -32.88 6.34
CA TRP A 281 47.79 -31.51 5.97
C TRP A 281 46.33 -31.19 6.33
N MET A 282 45.53 -32.17 6.72
CA MET A 282 44.17 -31.90 7.22
C MET A 282 44.27 -31.48 8.69
N LYS A 283 43.77 -30.29 9.03
CA LYS A 283 43.72 -29.83 10.42
C LYS A 283 42.32 -30.14 10.97
N PRO A 284 42.20 -30.88 12.10
CA PRO A 284 40.92 -31.02 12.77
C PRO A 284 40.48 -29.65 13.33
N ALA A 285 39.21 -29.55 13.71
CA ALA A 285 38.72 -28.35 14.38
C ALA A 285 39.53 -28.12 15.67
N GLU A 286 39.83 -26.87 16.01
CA GLU A 286 40.58 -26.53 17.24
C GLU A 286 39.72 -26.67 18.50
N PHE A 287 38.39 -26.57 18.34
CA PHE A 287 37.43 -26.62 19.42
C PHE A 287 36.27 -27.56 19.09
N ASP A 288 35.87 -28.35 20.09
CA ASP A 288 34.59 -29.04 20.12
C ASP A 288 33.53 -28.12 20.71
N VAL A 289 32.33 -28.18 20.14
CA VAL A 289 31.18 -27.40 20.61
C VAL A 289 30.33 -28.29 21.52
N VAL A 290 30.27 -27.95 22.81
CA VAL A 290 29.50 -28.68 23.81
C VAL A 290 28.32 -27.85 24.30
N ASP A 291 27.18 -28.50 24.52
CA ASP A 291 25.99 -27.86 25.06
C ASP A 291 26.22 -27.49 26.53
N SER A 292 26.11 -26.20 26.87
CA SER A 292 26.56 -25.68 28.17
C SER A 292 25.59 -25.87 29.33
N GLY A 293 24.34 -26.26 29.06
CA GLY A 293 23.25 -26.25 30.05
C GLY A 293 22.70 -24.85 30.37
N ARG A 294 23.24 -23.77 29.79
CA ARG A 294 22.81 -22.39 30.04
C ARG A 294 21.76 -21.96 29.01
N LEU A 295 20.60 -21.55 29.51
CA LEU A 295 19.50 -21.10 28.67
C LEU A 295 19.58 -19.60 28.41
N ARG A 296 19.25 -19.20 27.19
CA ARG A 296 19.09 -17.81 26.73
C ARG A 296 17.69 -17.64 26.14
N LEU A 297 16.98 -16.63 26.60
CA LEU A 297 15.64 -16.27 26.19
C LEU A 297 15.65 -14.89 25.54
N GLU A 298 15.02 -14.78 24.38
CA GLU A 298 14.88 -13.53 23.63
C GLU A 298 13.40 -13.25 23.35
N ILE A 299 12.98 -12.00 23.58
CA ILE A 299 11.64 -11.51 23.20
C ILE A 299 11.82 -10.46 22.12
N ALA A 300 11.24 -10.70 20.95
CA ALA A 300 11.29 -9.73 19.84
C ALA A 300 10.56 -8.43 20.21
N ARG A 301 11.08 -7.29 19.74
CA ARG A 301 10.48 -5.95 19.90
C ARG A 301 9.94 -5.42 18.56
N ALA A 302 9.27 -4.27 18.57
CA ALA A 302 8.92 -3.60 17.31
C ALA A 302 10.19 -3.16 16.58
N GLY A 303 10.18 -3.32 15.25
CA GLY A 303 11.30 -2.97 14.40
C GLY A 303 12.15 -4.18 14.00
N HIS A 304 13.07 -3.94 13.07
CA HIS A 304 14.01 -4.95 12.61
C HIS A 304 15.11 -5.16 13.67
N ASP A 305 15.42 -6.41 13.99
CA ASP A 305 16.53 -6.82 14.89
C ASP A 305 16.45 -6.36 16.36
N ASN A 306 15.39 -5.65 16.75
CA ASN A 306 15.22 -5.22 18.12
C ASN A 306 14.67 -6.37 18.98
N ARG A 307 15.33 -6.66 20.11
CA ARG A 307 14.95 -7.75 21.03
C ARG A 307 15.46 -7.50 22.44
N ASP A 308 14.67 -7.93 23.42
CA ASP A 308 15.11 -8.00 24.81
C ASP A 308 15.66 -9.41 25.08
N THR A 309 16.81 -9.51 25.75
CA THR A 309 17.54 -10.77 25.95
C THR A 309 17.81 -11.02 27.42
N TRP A 310 17.61 -12.25 27.86
CA TRP A 310 17.94 -12.74 29.20
C TRP A 310 18.70 -14.05 29.08
N THR A 311 19.81 -14.19 29.82
CA THR A 311 20.61 -15.41 29.85
C THR A 311 20.75 -15.90 31.29
N ASP A 312 20.86 -17.22 31.45
CA ASP A 312 21.36 -17.84 32.67
C ASP A 312 22.73 -17.27 33.05
N THR A 313 22.93 -17.07 34.34
CA THR A 313 24.23 -16.69 34.90
C THR A 313 24.70 -17.75 35.88
N ALA A 314 25.97 -17.71 36.28
CA ALA A 314 26.52 -18.64 37.27
C ALA A 314 25.76 -18.63 38.61
N ARG A 315 25.09 -17.52 38.95
CA ARG A 315 24.41 -17.32 40.24
C ARG A 315 22.88 -17.37 40.15
N VAL A 316 22.31 -17.00 39.00
CA VAL A 316 20.86 -16.83 38.83
C VAL A 316 20.40 -17.49 37.54
N ARG A 317 19.38 -18.32 37.67
CA ARG A 317 18.75 -19.07 36.58
C ARG A 317 17.53 -18.30 36.04
N LEU A 318 17.18 -18.48 34.75
CA LEU A 318 16.05 -17.78 34.11
C LEU A 318 14.71 -18.02 34.80
N GLU A 319 14.51 -19.20 35.39
CA GLU A 319 13.31 -19.60 36.14
C GLU A 319 13.06 -18.68 37.34
N GLN A 320 14.11 -18.16 37.96
CA GLN A 320 14.03 -17.22 39.08
C GLN A 320 13.73 -15.79 38.63
N ARG A 321 13.89 -15.49 37.33
CA ARG A 321 13.73 -14.15 36.73
C ARG A 321 12.46 -14.01 35.89
N VAL A 322 11.57 -15.00 35.91
CA VAL A 322 10.32 -15.01 35.13
C VAL A 322 9.49 -13.73 35.34
N ALA A 323 9.39 -13.25 36.58
CA ALA A 323 8.71 -11.99 36.88
C ALA A 323 9.37 -10.78 36.21
N GLN A 324 10.71 -10.72 36.13
CA GLN A 324 11.45 -9.65 35.46
C GLN A 324 11.32 -9.74 33.94
N ILE A 325 11.29 -10.95 33.37
CA ILE A 325 11.12 -11.18 31.93
C ILE A 325 9.77 -10.62 31.47
N ILE A 326 8.68 -10.92 32.20
CA ILE A 326 7.36 -10.40 31.85
C ILE A 326 7.26 -8.88 32.07
N GLN A 327 7.93 -8.31 33.08
CA GLN A 327 8.01 -6.84 33.23
C GLN A 327 8.74 -6.18 32.06
N GLY A 328 9.84 -6.78 31.59
CA GLY A 328 10.55 -6.31 30.40
C GLY A 328 9.67 -6.35 29.15
N PHE A 329 8.89 -7.42 28.98
CA PHE A 329 7.89 -7.51 27.92
C PHE A 329 6.83 -6.39 28.00
N GLU A 330 6.27 -6.12 29.17
CA GLU A 330 5.28 -5.04 29.38
C GLU A 330 5.86 -3.65 29.08
N ALA A 331 7.05 -3.36 29.62
CA ALA A 331 7.79 -2.13 29.35
C ALA A 331 8.08 -2.00 27.86
N GLY A 332 8.44 -3.11 27.21
CA GLY A 332 8.72 -3.14 25.79
C GLY A 332 7.51 -2.84 24.92
N VAL A 333 6.35 -3.43 25.22
CA VAL A 333 5.09 -3.13 24.53
C VAL A 333 4.71 -1.65 24.69
N THR A 334 4.91 -1.08 25.88
CA THR A 334 4.62 0.34 26.14
C THR A 334 5.56 1.27 25.39
N ALA A 335 6.85 0.99 25.42
CA ALA A 335 7.86 1.79 24.72
C ALA A 335 7.65 1.77 23.20
N ASP A 336 7.32 0.60 22.62
CA ASP A 336 7.05 0.46 21.20
C ASP A 336 5.80 1.27 20.77
N GLU A 337 4.76 1.30 21.61
CA GLU A 337 3.56 2.09 21.39
C GLU A 337 3.85 3.60 21.46
N GLN A 338 4.65 4.03 22.44
CA GLN A 338 5.09 5.43 22.56
C GLN A 338 5.93 5.85 21.36
N GLN A 339 6.87 5.00 20.92
CA GLN A 339 7.70 5.27 19.75
C GLN A 339 6.86 5.39 18.48
N ARG A 340 5.84 4.53 18.30
CA ARG A 340 4.90 4.63 17.17
C ARG A 340 4.18 5.96 17.16
N ARG A 341 3.61 6.38 18.29
CA ARG A 341 2.89 7.66 18.41
C ARG A 341 3.81 8.86 18.17
N ALA A 342 5.03 8.82 18.70
CA ALA A 342 6.03 9.86 18.47
C ALA A 342 6.42 9.97 16.99
N ALA A 343 6.60 8.83 16.31
CA ALA A 343 6.90 8.80 14.88
C ALA A 343 5.74 9.33 14.03
N GLU A 344 4.49 9.00 14.37
CA GLU A 344 3.29 9.53 13.71
C GLU A 344 3.17 11.05 13.89
N ALA A 345 3.31 11.55 15.12
CA ALA A 345 3.30 12.98 15.40
C ALA A 345 4.45 13.73 14.72
N ALA A 346 5.63 13.11 14.59
CA ALA A 346 6.75 13.69 13.86
C ALA A 346 6.47 13.79 12.36
N ARG A 347 5.82 12.78 11.76
CA ARG A 347 5.41 12.80 10.36
C ARG A 347 4.38 13.88 10.09
N GLU A 348 3.35 13.97 10.93
CA GLU A 348 2.31 15.00 10.81
C GLU A 348 2.91 16.42 10.89
N LYS A 349 3.82 16.66 11.83
CA LYS A 349 4.54 17.93 11.93
C LYS A 349 5.38 18.24 10.68
N ALA A 350 6.10 17.25 10.15
CA ALA A 350 6.92 17.41 8.96
C ALA A 350 6.05 17.71 7.71
N GLU A 351 4.90 17.05 7.57
CA GLU A 351 3.94 17.29 6.50
C GLU A 351 3.33 18.70 6.59
N ALA A 352 2.95 19.13 7.80
CA ALA A 352 2.42 20.48 8.03
C ALA A 352 3.48 21.55 7.72
N GLU A 353 4.73 21.35 8.12
CA GLU A 353 5.84 22.25 7.80
C GLU A 353 6.12 22.28 6.30
N HIS A 354 6.13 21.13 5.63
CA HIS A 354 6.32 21.06 4.19
C HIS A 354 5.20 21.79 3.43
N ARG A 355 3.94 21.57 3.83
CA ARG A 355 2.78 22.28 3.27
C ARG A 355 2.92 23.80 3.44
N ARG A 356 3.29 24.26 4.64
CA ARG A 356 3.51 25.68 4.91
C ARG A 356 4.61 26.27 4.03
N ARG A 357 5.75 25.59 3.88
CA ARG A 357 6.84 26.02 2.98
C ARG A 357 6.39 26.09 1.52
N GLN A 358 5.57 25.14 1.07
CA GLN A 358 5.01 25.16 -0.29
C GLN A 358 4.04 26.34 -0.50
N GLU A 359 3.18 26.62 0.47
CA GLU A 359 2.26 27.76 0.44
C GLU A 359 3.01 29.10 0.42
N GLU A 360 4.03 29.24 1.27
CA GLU A 360 4.90 30.43 1.31
C GLU A 360 5.65 30.62 -0.01
N ALA A 361 6.24 29.56 -0.57
CA ALA A 361 6.91 29.60 -1.87
C ALA A 361 5.94 29.90 -3.02
N ALA A 362 4.72 29.36 -2.99
CA ALA A 362 3.69 29.67 -3.99
C ALA A 362 3.22 31.13 -3.88
N ALA A 363 3.07 31.66 -2.67
CA ALA A 363 2.73 33.06 -2.45
C ALA A 363 3.85 33.99 -2.94
N GLU A 364 5.11 33.65 -2.69
CA GLU A 364 6.26 34.42 -3.18
C GLU A 364 6.34 34.42 -4.71
N ARG A 365 6.16 33.25 -5.36
CA ARG A 365 6.09 33.18 -6.82
C ARG A 365 4.98 34.05 -7.40
N ARG A 366 3.78 34.01 -6.82
CA ARG A 366 2.67 34.88 -7.25
C ARG A 366 3.02 36.36 -7.13
N ARG A 367 3.64 36.78 -6.02
CA ARG A 367 4.11 38.17 -5.85
C ARG A 367 5.15 38.56 -6.92
N GLN A 368 6.08 37.67 -7.22
CA GLN A 368 7.11 37.91 -8.24
C GLN A 368 6.51 37.99 -9.65
N GLU A 369 5.55 37.12 -9.96
CA GLU A 369 4.81 37.13 -11.23
C GLU A 369 3.98 38.41 -11.38
N GLU A 370 3.22 38.80 -10.35
CA GLU A 370 2.46 40.06 -10.31
C GLU A 370 3.37 41.28 -10.46
N ALA A 371 4.50 41.31 -9.75
CA ALA A 371 5.48 42.39 -9.86
C ALA A 371 6.10 42.46 -11.27
N THR A 372 6.42 41.31 -11.86
CA THR A 372 6.97 41.21 -13.23
C THR A 372 5.93 41.68 -14.26
N LEU A 373 4.67 41.26 -14.11
CA LEU A 373 3.56 41.70 -14.96
C LEU A 373 3.34 43.21 -14.85
N ALA A 374 3.36 43.76 -13.63
CA ALA A 374 3.20 45.20 -13.40
C ALA A 374 4.33 46.02 -14.04
N GLN A 375 5.59 45.57 -13.90
CA GLN A 375 6.74 46.20 -14.57
C GLN A 375 6.62 46.15 -16.10
N TRP A 376 6.18 45.02 -16.64
CA TRP A 376 5.97 44.88 -18.08
C TRP A 376 4.85 45.78 -18.60
N HIS A 377 3.70 45.84 -17.91
CA HIS A 377 2.61 46.75 -18.27
C HIS A 377 3.04 48.22 -18.24
N ALA A 378 3.79 48.62 -17.20
CA ALA A 378 4.34 49.97 -17.10
C ALA A 378 5.30 50.29 -18.26
N ALA A 379 6.20 49.36 -18.60
CA ALA A 379 7.11 49.51 -19.73
C ALA A 379 6.38 49.58 -21.08
N MET A 380 5.33 48.78 -21.28
CA MET A 380 4.48 48.81 -22.48
C MET A 380 3.72 50.14 -22.62
N ALA A 381 3.21 50.68 -21.52
CA ALA A 381 2.52 51.96 -21.52
C ALA A 381 3.47 53.10 -21.91
N ASP A 382 4.66 53.18 -21.30
CA ASP A 382 5.68 54.18 -21.64
C ASP A 382 6.17 54.01 -23.10
N ALA A 383 6.46 52.78 -23.52
CA ALA A 383 6.95 52.50 -24.87
C ALA A 383 5.93 52.87 -25.96
N ARG A 384 4.63 52.66 -25.73
CA ARG A 384 3.58 53.05 -26.68
C ARG A 384 3.55 54.56 -26.92
N VAL A 385 3.67 55.35 -25.85
CA VAL A 385 3.72 56.82 -25.97
C VAL A 385 4.94 57.23 -26.78
N ARG A 386 6.13 56.74 -26.41
CA ARG A 386 7.39 57.08 -27.11
C ARG A 386 7.41 56.61 -28.56
N ALA A 387 6.86 55.44 -28.87
CA ALA A 387 6.81 54.91 -30.22
C ALA A 387 5.85 55.73 -31.10
N ALA A 388 4.68 56.10 -30.60
CA ALA A 388 3.75 56.98 -31.30
C ALA A 388 4.38 58.36 -31.58
N ASP A 389 5.10 58.91 -30.60
CA ASP A 389 5.85 60.16 -30.75
C ASP A 389 6.94 60.03 -31.83
N ASN A 390 7.67 58.91 -31.86
CA ASN A 390 8.70 58.67 -32.87
C ASN A 390 8.12 58.55 -34.28
N ILE A 391 7.02 57.79 -34.46
CA ILE A 391 6.34 57.66 -35.74
C ILE A 391 5.92 59.05 -36.24
N ARG A 392 5.28 59.87 -35.38
CA ARG A 392 4.91 61.24 -35.74
C ARG A 392 6.12 62.08 -36.14
N ALA A 393 7.21 62.02 -35.36
CA ALA A 393 8.42 62.79 -35.62
C ALA A 393 9.09 62.38 -36.94
N GLU A 394 9.14 61.08 -37.25
CA GLU A 394 9.67 60.56 -38.52
C GLU A 394 8.80 60.96 -39.71
N THR A 395 7.48 60.80 -39.61
CA THR A 395 6.54 61.23 -40.65
C THR A 395 6.69 62.72 -40.96
N PHE A 396 6.70 63.55 -39.93
CA PHE A 396 6.84 65.00 -40.10
C PHE A 396 8.21 65.38 -40.68
N ARG A 397 9.28 64.73 -40.22
CA ARG A 397 10.64 64.93 -40.75
C ARG A 397 10.72 64.57 -42.23
N ASN A 398 10.14 63.44 -42.64
CA ASN A 398 10.12 63.00 -44.02
C ASN A 398 9.35 63.99 -44.90
N ALA A 399 8.20 64.49 -44.43
CA ALA A 399 7.46 65.53 -45.13
C ALA A 399 8.28 66.82 -45.26
N TYR A 400 8.92 67.28 -44.18
CA TYR A 400 9.80 68.46 -44.22
C TYR A 400 10.96 68.28 -45.21
N GLN A 401 11.64 67.13 -45.19
CA GLN A 401 12.74 66.83 -46.12
C GLN A 401 12.27 66.77 -47.57
N ALA A 402 11.10 66.21 -47.84
CA ALA A 402 10.50 66.17 -49.17
C ALA A 402 10.19 67.60 -49.66
N TRP A 403 9.67 68.46 -48.79
CA TRP A 403 9.44 69.88 -49.08
C TRP A 403 10.75 70.63 -49.38
N THR A 404 11.79 70.49 -48.54
CA THR A 404 13.08 71.14 -48.79
C THR A 404 13.73 70.63 -50.07
N THR A 405 13.66 69.31 -50.33
CA THR A 405 14.20 68.71 -51.55
C THR A 405 13.48 69.23 -52.79
N ALA A 406 12.15 69.40 -52.73
CA ALA A 406 11.39 70.00 -53.82
C ALA A 406 11.82 71.45 -54.09
N ALA A 407 12.06 72.23 -53.05
CA ALA A 407 12.57 73.59 -53.17
C ALA A 407 13.98 73.63 -53.79
N ASP A 408 14.87 72.76 -53.35
CA ASP A 408 16.25 72.64 -53.86
C ASP A 408 16.27 72.24 -55.35
N ILE A 409 15.42 71.28 -55.75
CA ILE A 409 15.28 70.88 -57.17
C ILE A 409 14.79 72.07 -58.01
N ARG A 410 13.80 72.83 -57.54
CA ARG A 410 13.30 74.02 -58.26
C ARG A 410 14.38 75.09 -58.38
N ALA A 411 15.15 75.33 -57.31
CA ALA A 411 16.26 76.28 -57.32
C ALA A 411 17.36 75.83 -58.30
N PHE A 412 17.71 74.55 -58.33
CA PHE A 412 18.66 73.98 -59.29
C PHE A 412 18.17 74.12 -60.75
N CYS A 413 16.89 73.85 -61.01
CA CYS A 413 16.29 74.07 -62.32
C CYS A 413 16.38 75.55 -62.76
N THR A 414 16.08 76.50 -61.86
CA THR A 414 16.23 77.93 -62.14
C THR A 414 17.70 78.31 -62.41
N ALA A 415 18.64 77.78 -61.64
CA ALA A 415 20.07 78.02 -61.88
C ALA A 415 20.57 77.45 -63.21
N LEU A 416 20.05 76.28 -63.63
CA LEU A 416 20.34 75.69 -64.94
C LEU A 416 19.80 76.53 -66.10
N GLU A 417 18.59 77.10 -65.96
CA GLU A 417 18.00 78.02 -66.93
C GLU A 417 18.89 79.28 -67.08
N HIS A 418 19.22 79.95 -65.97
CA HIS A 418 20.11 81.12 -65.99
C HIS A 418 21.50 80.81 -66.57
N ALA A 419 22.08 79.64 -66.29
CA ALA A 419 23.38 79.24 -66.83
C ALA A 419 23.37 78.92 -68.34
N ALA A 420 22.19 78.73 -68.92
CA ALA A 420 22.02 78.49 -70.35
C ALA A 420 21.69 79.75 -71.15
N GLU A 421 21.24 80.82 -70.50
CA GLU A 421 21.07 82.15 -71.08
C GLU A 421 22.42 82.66 -71.61
N GLY A 422 22.59 82.63 -72.94
CA GLY A 422 23.83 83.06 -73.62
C GLY A 422 24.59 81.97 -74.38
N ARG A 423 24.18 80.69 -74.34
CA ARG A 423 24.77 79.60 -75.16
C ARG A 423 23.88 79.25 -76.35
N THR A 424 24.31 79.54 -77.57
CA THR A 424 23.62 79.16 -78.81
C THR A 424 23.86 77.68 -79.13
N GLY A 425 22.79 76.87 -79.18
CA GLY A 425 22.80 75.50 -79.74
C GLY A 425 22.49 74.33 -78.81
N ALA A 426 22.31 74.53 -77.49
CA ALA A 426 22.12 73.43 -76.51
C ALA A 426 20.74 73.43 -75.80
N GLY A 427 19.70 74.03 -76.39
CA GLY A 427 18.46 74.37 -75.66
C GLY A 427 17.41 73.26 -75.50
N GLY A 428 17.32 72.29 -76.43
CA GLY A 428 16.16 71.36 -76.49
C GLY A 428 16.12 70.33 -75.36
N TYR A 429 17.25 69.67 -75.08
CA TYR A 429 17.33 68.66 -74.03
C TYR A 429 17.33 69.28 -72.63
N LEU A 430 17.94 70.46 -72.46
CA LEU A 430 17.96 71.16 -71.17
C LEU A 430 16.54 71.58 -70.74
N ALA A 431 15.75 72.16 -71.64
CA ALA A 431 14.36 72.52 -71.36
C ALA A 431 13.53 71.29 -70.95
N SER A 432 13.77 70.14 -71.59
CA SER A 432 13.12 68.88 -71.22
C SER A 432 13.53 68.39 -69.82
N TRP A 433 14.82 68.48 -69.47
CA TRP A 433 15.31 68.13 -68.13
C TRP A 433 14.78 69.07 -67.04
N VAL A 434 14.69 70.36 -67.32
CA VAL A 434 14.13 71.35 -66.39
C VAL A 434 12.63 71.13 -66.19
N ALA A 435 11.87 70.91 -67.25
CA ALA A 435 10.45 70.59 -67.17
C ALA A 435 10.21 69.29 -66.37
N TRP A 436 11.02 68.26 -66.62
CA TRP A 436 10.97 67.02 -65.85
C TRP A 436 11.32 67.23 -64.38
N GLY A 437 12.37 68.01 -64.08
CA GLY A 437 12.82 68.31 -62.71
C GLY A 437 11.76 69.08 -61.91
N ARG A 438 11.13 70.10 -62.50
CA ARG A 438 10.01 70.83 -61.87
C ARG A 438 8.81 69.91 -61.62
N ALA A 439 8.44 69.07 -62.59
CA ALA A 439 7.38 68.09 -62.40
C ALA A 439 7.73 67.03 -61.33
N ALA A 440 9.00 66.65 -61.20
CA ALA A 440 9.46 65.76 -60.15
C ALA A 440 9.39 66.40 -58.76
N ALA A 441 9.80 67.66 -58.62
CA ALA A 441 9.65 68.43 -57.39
C ALA A 441 8.18 68.54 -56.97
N ASP A 442 7.28 68.77 -57.92
CA ASP A 442 5.85 68.88 -57.65
C ASP A 442 5.20 67.57 -57.18
N ARG A 443 5.72 66.41 -57.62
CA ARG A 443 5.24 65.09 -57.16
C ARG A 443 5.61 64.79 -55.71
N ILE A 444 6.75 65.28 -55.23
CA ILE A 444 7.27 64.99 -53.88
C ILE A 444 6.91 66.08 -52.87
N ASP A 445 6.49 67.26 -53.33
CA ASP A 445 6.15 68.40 -52.46
C ASP A 445 4.85 68.13 -51.66
N PRO A 446 4.92 67.98 -50.33
CA PRO A 446 3.75 67.67 -49.51
C PRO A 446 2.73 68.83 -49.46
N THR A 447 3.13 70.07 -49.81
CA THR A 447 2.21 71.22 -49.80
C THR A 447 1.30 71.26 -51.02
N ARG A 448 1.71 70.61 -52.13
CA ARG A 448 0.90 70.47 -53.35
C ARG A 448 -0.05 69.27 -53.30
N SER A 449 0.26 68.29 -52.47
CA SER A 449 -0.58 67.13 -52.18
C SER A 449 -0.74 66.95 -50.67
N PRO A 450 -1.52 67.83 -49.98
CA PRO A 450 -1.64 67.81 -48.52
C PRO A 450 -2.23 66.51 -47.95
N ARG A 451 -2.78 65.65 -48.81
CA ARG A 451 -3.20 64.27 -48.48
C ARG A 451 -2.12 63.46 -47.78
N VAL A 452 -0.84 63.71 -48.07
CA VAL A 452 0.28 62.97 -47.44
C VAL A 452 0.31 63.13 -45.92
N LEU A 453 -0.10 64.27 -45.36
CA LEU A 453 -0.20 64.46 -43.91
C LEU A 453 -1.64 64.37 -43.41
N ALA A 454 -2.63 64.61 -44.27
CA ALA A 454 -4.05 64.54 -43.90
C ALA A 454 -4.60 63.09 -43.81
N ASP A 455 -4.01 62.14 -44.55
CA ASP A 455 -4.41 60.73 -44.55
C ASP A 455 -3.63 59.88 -43.52
N ILE A 456 -2.65 60.47 -42.81
CA ILE A 456 -1.89 59.80 -41.76
C ILE A 456 -2.56 60.06 -40.41
N ASP A 457 -2.83 58.98 -39.67
CA ASP A 457 -3.37 59.07 -38.31
C ASP A 457 -2.38 59.81 -37.39
N TYR A 458 -2.86 60.88 -36.75
CA TYR A 458 -2.09 61.64 -35.77
C TYR A 458 -1.83 60.82 -34.49
N THR A 459 -2.65 59.82 -34.22
CA THR A 459 -2.53 58.88 -33.12
C THR A 459 -2.22 57.48 -33.64
N PRO A 460 -1.04 57.27 -34.26
CA PRO A 460 -0.72 55.97 -34.82
C PRO A 460 -0.67 54.92 -33.70
N GLU A 461 -1.31 53.78 -33.91
CA GLU A 461 -1.20 52.63 -33.01
C GLU A 461 0.12 51.89 -33.32
N PRO A 462 1.14 51.95 -32.43
CA PRO A 462 2.45 51.39 -32.75
C PRO A 462 2.40 49.86 -32.75
N GLY A 463 3.00 49.26 -33.78
CA GLY A 463 3.14 47.82 -33.87
C GLY A 463 4.18 47.27 -32.89
N PRO A 464 4.24 45.94 -32.71
CA PRO A 464 5.22 45.30 -31.81
C PRO A 464 6.68 45.69 -32.09
N ASP A 465 7.05 45.88 -33.35
CA ASP A 465 8.42 46.25 -33.76
C ASP A 465 8.74 47.72 -33.44
N ASP A 466 7.76 48.62 -33.53
CA ASP A 466 7.90 50.04 -33.20
C ASP A 466 8.12 50.26 -31.69
N LEU A 467 7.63 49.34 -30.86
CA LEU A 467 7.80 49.35 -29.41
C LEU A 467 9.19 48.87 -28.97
N ARG A 468 9.85 48.01 -29.75
CA ARG A 468 11.13 47.37 -29.38
C ARG A 468 12.24 48.36 -28.98
N PRO A 469 12.44 49.49 -29.68
CA PRO A 469 13.46 50.47 -29.30
C PRO A 469 13.26 51.06 -27.90
N PHE A 470 12.01 51.12 -27.42
CA PHE A 470 11.62 51.79 -26.18
C PHE A 470 11.35 50.82 -25.02
N LEU A 471 11.21 49.52 -25.29
CA LEU A 471 10.94 48.48 -24.28
C LEU A 471 12.18 47.97 -23.50
N GLY A 472 13.38 48.47 -23.81
CA GLY A 472 14.60 48.03 -23.14
C GLY A 472 14.92 46.55 -23.42
N ASP A 473 14.94 45.69 -22.41
CA ASP A 473 15.08 44.23 -22.57
C ASP A 473 13.72 43.50 -22.56
N TRP A 474 12.59 44.20 -22.42
CA TRP A 474 11.27 43.57 -22.40
C TRP A 474 10.81 43.15 -23.79
N SER A 475 10.12 42.00 -23.87
CA SER A 475 9.46 41.53 -25.09
C SER A 475 8.13 42.27 -25.32
N PRO A 476 7.81 42.69 -26.55
CA PRO A 476 6.50 43.25 -26.89
C PRO A 476 5.34 42.26 -26.75
N HIS A 477 5.64 40.95 -26.75
CA HIS A 477 4.64 39.87 -26.78
C HIS A 477 4.34 39.25 -25.41
N GLY A 478 5.00 39.70 -24.34
CA GLY A 478 4.72 39.23 -22.99
C GLY A 478 5.76 39.63 -21.94
N PRO A 479 5.48 39.33 -20.66
CA PRO A 479 6.24 39.76 -19.47
C PRO A 479 7.53 38.93 -19.29
N ARG A 480 8.33 38.85 -20.35
CA ARG A 480 9.62 38.16 -20.37
C ARG A 480 10.68 39.09 -20.93
N LYS A 481 11.90 38.92 -20.43
CA LYS A 481 13.05 39.59 -21.01
C LYS A 481 13.53 38.83 -22.23
N GLU A 482 13.77 39.55 -23.30
CA GLU A 482 14.29 39.04 -24.55
C GLU A 482 15.77 39.41 -24.66
N HIS A 483 16.62 38.43 -24.94
CA HIS A 483 18.02 38.72 -25.22
C HIS A 483 18.13 39.32 -26.62
N ARG A 484 18.77 40.48 -26.73
CA ARG A 484 19.00 41.18 -28.00
C ARG A 484 20.49 41.28 -28.29
N PRO A 485 20.95 40.89 -29.50
CA PRO A 485 22.32 41.11 -29.93
C PRO A 485 22.71 42.58 -29.82
N ASP A 486 24.00 42.86 -29.61
CA ASP A 486 24.48 44.22 -29.40
C ASP A 486 24.25 45.14 -30.60
N HIS A 487 24.25 44.61 -31.83
CA HIS A 487 23.90 45.38 -33.03
C HIS A 487 22.48 45.96 -32.95
N ASP A 488 21.50 45.15 -32.54
CA ASP A 488 20.10 45.59 -32.45
C ASP A 488 19.93 46.61 -31.32
N ARG A 489 20.65 46.42 -30.20
CA ARG A 489 20.71 47.41 -29.11
C ARG A 489 21.27 48.75 -29.58
N GLN A 490 22.31 48.74 -30.42
CA GLN A 490 22.88 49.95 -31.02
C GLN A 490 21.91 50.63 -32.00
N ALA A 491 21.22 49.85 -32.85
CA ALA A 491 20.20 50.37 -33.76
C ALA A 491 19.03 51.02 -32.99
N HIS A 492 18.54 50.38 -31.94
CA HIS A 492 17.50 50.91 -31.05
C HIS A 492 17.96 52.14 -30.28
N ALA A 493 19.21 52.19 -29.80
CA ALA A 493 19.77 53.37 -29.17
C ALA A 493 19.87 54.56 -30.15
N SER A 494 20.20 54.28 -31.41
CA SER A 494 20.23 55.30 -32.46
C SER A 494 18.83 55.84 -32.76
N THR A 495 17.83 54.96 -32.82
CA THR A 495 16.41 55.33 -33.02
C THR A 495 15.93 56.25 -31.89
N ARG A 496 16.20 55.89 -30.63
CA ARG A 496 15.87 56.73 -29.46
C ARG A 496 16.51 58.11 -29.51
N ARG A 497 17.80 58.20 -29.85
CA ARG A 497 18.49 59.49 -30.00
C ARG A 497 17.91 60.33 -31.13
N GLN A 498 17.50 59.71 -32.24
CA GLN A 498 16.86 60.42 -33.35
C GLN A 498 15.46 60.91 -32.97
N ALA A 499 14.73 60.16 -32.15
CA ALA A 499 13.45 60.57 -31.58
C ALA A 499 13.61 61.80 -30.66
N GLU A 500 14.69 61.86 -29.88
CA GLU A 500 14.95 62.98 -28.95
C GLU A 500 15.51 64.24 -29.66
N SER A 501 16.19 64.08 -30.81
CA SER A 501 16.94 65.17 -31.47
C SER A 501 16.27 65.78 -32.70
N TRP A 502 15.02 65.43 -33.02
CA TRP A 502 14.37 65.87 -34.25
C TRP A 502 14.22 67.39 -34.37
N HIS A 503 14.12 68.10 -33.25
CA HIS A 503 14.09 69.57 -33.19
C HIS A 503 15.45 70.23 -33.47
N HIS A 504 16.56 69.60 -33.09
CA HIS A 504 17.89 70.23 -33.19
C HIS A 504 18.42 70.28 -34.63
N ARG A 505 18.10 69.28 -35.47
CA ARG A 505 18.55 69.26 -36.87
C ARG A 505 17.75 70.17 -37.80
N LEU A 506 16.57 70.63 -37.38
CA LEU A 506 15.78 71.62 -38.14
C LEU A 506 16.37 73.04 -38.00
N LEU A 507 17.09 73.32 -36.90
CA LEU A 507 17.66 74.64 -36.62
C LEU A 507 19.02 74.87 -37.32
N ASP A 508 19.77 73.82 -37.65
CA ASP A 508 21.12 73.91 -38.23
C ASP A 508 21.15 74.34 -39.73
N ARG A 509 20.00 74.51 -40.38
CA ARG A 509 19.90 75.06 -41.75
C ARG A 509 19.26 76.47 -41.81
N GLY A 510 19.08 77.10 -40.64
CA GLY A 510 18.55 78.46 -40.52
C GLY A 510 19.61 79.55 -40.31
N ALA A 511 20.87 79.33 -40.74
CA ALA A 511 21.95 80.32 -40.68
C ALA A 511 22.58 80.53 -42.06
#